data_AF-W7CR06-F1
#
_entry.id   AF-W7CR06-F1
#
_cell.length_a   1.000
_cell.length_b   1.000
_cell.length_c   1.000
_cell.angle_alpha   90.00
_cell.angle_beta   90.00
_cell.angle_gamma   90.00
#
_symmetry.space_group_name_H-M   'P 1'
#
loop_
_entity.id
_entity.type
_entity.pdbx_description
1 polymer ?
#
loop_
_entity_poly.entity_id
_entity_poly.type
_entity_poly.pdbx_seq_one_letter_code
_entity_poly.pdbx_strand_id
1 'polypeptide(L)'
;MLMINGQPYEVVRDYREGFQEEMFLERYSEVLKKYDYIVGDWGYEKLRLKGFFEDNNKKANFDARISTLNDYLYEYCNFGCAHFVLKKLPMSMAPAEPTIPAEVTEPVTETVIPTSSVNQEGEAVTNETI
;
A
#
# COMPACT_ATOMS: atom_id res chain seq x y z
N MET A 1 3.99 10.26 -9.28
CA MET A 1 5.03 10.66 -8.31
C MET A 1 4.35 10.96 -6.98
N LEU A 2 4.95 10.54 -5.87
CA LEU A 2 4.44 10.70 -4.51
C LEU A 2 5.29 11.72 -3.76
N MET A 3 4.68 12.54 -2.91
CA MET A 3 5.41 13.47 -2.04
C MET A 3 5.34 13.01 -0.59
N ILE A 4 6.49 12.67 -0.01
CA ILE A 4 6.58 12.12 1.34
C ILE A 4 7.60 12.92 2.14
N ASN A 5 7.16 13.60 3.20
CA ASN A 5 7.97 14.51 4.02
C ASN A 5 8.77 15.52 3.18
N GLY A 6 8.12 16.10 2.16
CA GLY A 6 8.73 17.08 1.25
C GLY A 6 9.84 16.49 0.36
N GLN A 7 9.86 15.17 0.16
CA GLN A 7 10.74 14.51 -0.79
C GLN A 7 9.90 13.81 -1.86
N PRO A 8 10.25 13.99 -3.13
CA PRO A 8 9.57 13.29 -4.21
C PRO A 8 10.06 11.84 -4.33
N TYR A 9 9.12 10.91 -4.44
CA TYR A 9 9.35 9.48 -4.65
C TYR A 9 8.57 8.98 -5.86
N GLU A 10 9.09 7.96 -6.51
CA GLU A 10 8.46 7.28 -7.64
C GLU A 10 8.47 5.77 -7.40
N VAL A 11 7.33 5.12 -7.66
CA VAL A 11 7.23 3.66 -7.63
C VAL A 11 7.87 3.13 -8.91
N VAL A 12 9.06 2.54 -8.78
CA VAL A 12 9.79 1.96 -9.93
C VAL A 12 9.43 0.50 -10.15
N ARG A 13 8.90 -0.17 -9.12
CA ARG A 13 8.45 -1.55 -9.21
C ARG A 13 7.32 -1.78 -8.23
N ASP A 14 6.23 -2.37 -8.72
CA ASP A 14 5.13 -2.84 -7.90
C ASP A 14 4.83 -4.28 -8.29
N TYR A 15 4.80 -5.17 -7.31
CA TYR A 15 4.52 -6.58 -7.48
C TYR A 15 3.32 -6.98 -6.63
N ARG A 16 2.28 -7.48 -7.30
CA ARG A 16 0.99 -7.88 -6.71
C ARG A 16 0.28 -6.74 -5.97
N GLU A 17 0.32 -5.52 -6.53
CA GLU A 17 -0.34 -4.34 -5.95
C GLU A 17 0.07 -4.14 -4.48
N GLY A 18 1.36 -4.36 -4.21
CA GLY A 18 1.91 -4.30 -2.86
C GLY A 18 2.05 -2.87 -2.37
N PHE A 19 2.10 -1.89 -3.27
CA PHE A 19 2.20 -0.49 -2.88
C PHE A 19 0.85 0.05 -2.40
N GLN A 20 0.77 0.35 -1.10
CA GLN A 20 -0.36 1.03 -0.48
C GLN A 20 0.14 2.30 0.20
N GLU A 21 -0.24 3.46 -0.32
CA GLU A 21 0.27 4.77 0.13
C GLU A 21 0.00 5.02 1.61
N GLU A 22 -1.21 4.73 2.09
CA GLU A 22 -1.63 4.90 3.49
C GLU A 22 -0.75 4.08 4.45
N MET A 23 -0.59 2.78 4.15
CA MET A 23 0.21 1.86 4.95
C MET A 23 1.70 2.22 4.91
N PHE A 24 2.19 2.68 3.75
CA PHE A 24 3.55 3.16 3.62
C PHE A 24 3.79 4.39 4.49
N LEU A 25 2.90 5.39 4.43
CA LEU A 25 3.00 6.63 5.20
C LEU A 25 2.97 6.36 6.71
N GLU A 26 2.11 5.45 7.17
CA GLU A 26 2.02 5.07 8.58
C GLU A 26 3.33 4.45 9.10
N ARG A 27 4.02 3.67 8.27
CA ARG A 27 5.28 2.99 8.65
C ARG A 27 6.54 3.77 8.29
N TYR A 28 6.41 4.84 7.51
CA TYR A 28 7.54 5.62 7.05
C TYR A 28 8.28 6.27 8.23
N SER A 29 9.60 6.16 8.23
CA SER A 29 10.47 6.79 9.24
C SER A 29 11.44 7.75 8.56
N GLU A 30 11.73 8.89 9.19
CA GLU A 30 12.71 9.85 8.68
C GLU A 30 14.10 9.26 8.48
N VAL A 31 14.44 8.19 9.22
CA VAL A 31 15.69 7.44 9.03
C VAL A 31 15.80 6.87 7.62
N LEU A 32 14.68 6.61 6.94
CA LEU A 32 14.66 6.10 5.57
C LEU A 32 15.02 7.17 4.53
N LYS A 33 14.89 8.46 4.86
CA LYS A 33 15.17 9.59 3.95
C LYS A 33 16.63 9.64 3.46
N LYS A 34 17.55 9.01 4.21
CA LYS A 34 18.97 8.95 3.88
C LYS A 34 19.28 8.00 2.72
N TYR A 35 18.37 7.07 2.43
CA TYR A 35 18.53 6.08 1.38
C TYR A 35 18.00 6.60 0.04
N ASP A 36 18.51 6.02 -1.05
CA ASP A 36 18.13 6.39 -2.42
C ASP A 36 16.91 5.58 -2.89
N TYR A 37 16.75 4.36 -2.37
CA TYR A 37 15.65 3.46 -2.62
C TYR A 37 15.00 3.01 -1.32
N ILE A 38 13.69 2.82 -1.35
CA ILE A 38 12.92 2.25 -0.25
C ILE A 38 12.15 1.07 -0.80
N VAL A 39 12.34 -0.08 -0.18
CA VAL A 39 11.67 -1.32 -0.53
C VAL A 39 10.66 -1.60 0.55
N GLY A 40 9.42 -1.84 0.15
CA GLY A 40 8.38 -2.33 1.02
C GLY A 40 8.04 -3.76 0.68
N ASP A 41 8.03 -4.64 1.68
CA ASP A 41 7.63 -6.03 1.51
C ASP A 41 6.60 -6.44 2.57
N TRP A 42 5.68 -7.30 2.17
CA TRP A 42 4.62 -7.81 3.03
C TRP A 42 5.02 -9.16 3.63
N GLY A 43 5.48 -9.14 4.87
CA GLY A 43 5.80 -10.34 5.64
C GLY A 43 4.78 -10.56 6.75
N TYR A 44 4.12 -11.72 6.78
CA TYR A 44 3.10 -12.04 7.78
C TYR A 44 2.04 -10.93 7.92
N GLU A 45 1.56 -10.40 6.79
CA GLU A 45 0.57 -9.31 6.71
C GLU A 45 1.03 -7.98 7.33
N LYS A 46 2.33 -7.85 7.65
CA LYS A 46 2.94 -6.62 8.13
C LYS A 46 3.84 -6.04 7.07
N LEU A 47 3.58 -4.76 6.73
CA LEU A 47 4.47 -4.00 5.87
C LEU A 47 5.80 -3.75 6.61
N ARG A 48 6.89 -4.12 5.95
CA ARG A 48 8.27 -3.84 6.37
C ARG A 48 8.89 -2.90 5.37
N LEU A 49 9.54 -1.86 5.86
CA LEU A 49 10.26 -0.90 5.01
C LEU A 49 11.76 -1.05 5.23
N LYS A 50 12.49 -1.22 4.14
CA LYS A 50 13.95 -1.35 4.12
C LYS A 50 14.55 -0.33 3.15
N GLY A 51 15.51 0.44 3.63
CA GLY A 51 16.23 1.41 2.80
C GLY A 51 17.44 0.77 2.11
N PHE A 52 17.63 1.10 0.84
CA PHE A 52 18.74 0.68 0.01
C PHE A 52 19.41 1.88 -0.67
N PHE A 53 20.70 1.78 -0.92
CA PHE A 53 21.51 2.75 -1.64
C PHE A 53 21.73 2.30 -3.08
N GLU A 54 21.97 3.26 -3.96
CA GLU A 54 22.47 2.97 -5.31
C GLU A 54 23.83 2.26 -5.22
N ASP A 55 24.11 1.30 -6.10
CA ASP A 55 25.35 0.51 -6.07
C ASP A 55 26.62 1.36 -6.22
N ASN A 56 26.50 2.52 -6.88
CA ASN A 56 27.58 3.47 -7.10
C ASN A 56 27.85 4.37 -5.87
N ASN A 57 27.05 4.27 -4.81
CA ASN A 57 27.19 5.11 -3.63
C ASN A 57 28.28 4.56 -2.69
N LYS A 58 29.37 5.31 -2.50
CA LYS A 58 30.49 4.93 -1.62
C LYS A 58 30.10 4.75 -0.15
N LYS A 59 28.94 5.26 0.27
CA LYS A 59 28.39 5.08 1.63
C LYS A 59 27.54 3.81 1.78
N ALA A 60 27.28 3.09 0.69
CA ALA A 60 26.48 1.88 0.70
C ALA A 60 27.25 0.72 1.33
N ASN A 61 26.80 0.27 2.50
CA ASN A 61 27.19 -1.05 2.99
C ASN A 61 26.70 -2.12 2.00
N PHE A 62 27.43 -3.22 1.84
CA PHE A 62 27.14 -4.25 0.84
C PHE A 62 25.70 -4.77 0.94
N ASP A 63 25.23 -5.03 2.16
CA ASP A 63 23.87 -5.52 2.43
C ASP A 63 22.76 -4.49 2.17
N ALA A 64 23.12 -3.22 2.03
CA ALA A 64 22.20 -2.12 1.80
C ALA A 64 22.27 -1.60 0.35
N ARG A 65 22.79 -2.38 -0.59
CA ARG A 65 22.86 -2.04 -2.02
C ARG A 65 21.65 -2.52 -2.77
N ILE A 66 21.20 -1.78 -3.77
CA ILE A 66 20.08 -2.19 -4.60
C ILE A 66 20.38 -3.50 -5.37
N SER A 67 21.65 -3.80 -5.65
CA SER A 67 22.07 -5.09 -6.23
C SER A 67 21.66 -6.31 -5.39
N THR A 68 21.67 -6.19 -4.06
CA THR A 68 21.33 -7.29 -3.14
C THR A 68 19.85 -7.36 -2.80
N LEU A 69 19.02 -6.52 -3.43
CA LEU A 69 17.58 -6.49 -3.23
C LEU A 69 16.93 -7.85 -3.49
N ASN A 70 17.31 -8.53 -4.58
CA ASN A 70 16.71 -9.82 -4.89
C ASN A 70 17.00 -10.84 -3.80
N ASP A 71 18.23 -10.89 -3.29
CA ASP A 71 18.62 -11.79 -2.20
C ASP A 71 17.82 -11.48 -0.92
N TYR A 72 17.65 -10.20 -0.60
CA TYR A 72 16.79 -9.75 0.50
C TYR A 72 15.35 -10.24 0.34
N LEU A 73 14.77 -10.09 -0.87
CA LEU A 73 13.42 -10.58 -1.10
C LEU A 73 13.37 -12.11 -1.01
N TYR A 74 14.34 -12.85 -1.55
CA TYR A 74 14.34 -14.31 -1.43
C TYR A 74 14.47 -14.82 0.02
N GLU A 75 15.20 -14.12 0.87
CA GLU A 75 15.42 -14.52 2.26
C GLU A 75 14.25 -14.14 3.17
N TYR A 76 13.67 -12.94 2.99
CA TYR A 76 12.67 -12.39 3.90
C TYR A 76 11.24 -12.42 3.33
N CYS A 77 11.08 -12.42 2.01
CA CYS A 77 9.80 -12.36 1.29
C CYS A 77 9.44 -13.78 0.83
N ASN A 78 8.46 -14.41 1.48
CA ASN A 78 8.01 -15.76 1.10
C ASN A 78 7.46 -15.78 -0.34
N PHE A 79 7.32 -16.98 -0.92
CA PHE A 79 6.77 -17.14 -2.26
C PHE A 79 5.43 -16.42 -2.43
N GLY A 80 5.38 -15.49 -3.39
CA GLY A 80 4.18 -14.73 -3.69
C GLY A 80 3.87 -13.57 -2.74
N CYS A 81 4.79 -13.17 -1.88
CA CYS A 81 4.62 -11.95 -1.11
C CYS A 81 4.57 -10.72 -2.03
N ALA A 82 3.61 -9.83 -1.75
CA ALA A 82 3.54 -8.53 -2.39
C ALA A 82 4.72 -7.67 -1.93
N HIS A 83 5.29 -6.91 -2.84
CA HIS A 83 6.40 -6.02 -2.54
C HIS A 83 6.48 -4.90 -3.57
N PHE A 84 7.09 -3.80 -3.19
CA PHE A 84 7.27 -2.64 -4.04
C PHE A 84 8.62 -1.98 -3.79
N VAL A 85 9.07 -1.19 -4.76
CA VAL A 85 10.30 -0.43 -4.71
C VAL A 85 10.00 1.00 -5.09
N LEU A 86 10.27 1.93 -4.18
CA LEU A 86 10.28 3.36 -4.45
C LEU A 86 11.71 3.85 -4.66
N LYS A 87 11.88 4.70 -5.66
CA LYS A 87 13.09 5.47 -5.90
C LYS A 87 12.86 6.90 -5.44
N LYS A 88 13.81 7.43 -4.68
CA LYS A 88 13.86 8.85 -4.34
C LYS A 88 14.30 9.63 -5.57
N LEU A 89 13.55 10.68 -5.91
CA LEU A 89 13.89 11.54 -7.02
C LEU A 89 14.71 12.75 -6.54
N PRO A 90 15.73 13.18 -7.31
CA PRO A 90 16.45 14.39 -6.99
C PRO A 90 15.49 15.58 -7.12
N MET A 91 15.64 16.57 -6.24
CA MET A 91 14.76 17.74 -6.17
C MET A 91 14.75 18.58 -7.47
N SER A 92 15.69 18.33 -8.41
CA SER A 92 15.72 18.92 -9.75
C SER A 92 14.78 18.24 -10.77
N MET A 93 14.18 17.11 -10.40
CA MET A 93 13.24 16.32 -11.20
C MET A 93 11.87 16.24 -10.51
N ALA A 94 11.47 17.29 -9.78
CA ALA A 94 10.07 17.45 -9.45
C ALA A 94 9.30 17.67 -10.78
N PRO A 95 8.46 16.73 -11.24
CA PRO A 95 7.60 16.94 -12.37
C PRO A 95 6.69 18.11 -12.01
N ALA A 96 6.51 18.97 -13.00
CA ALA A 96 5.38 19.87 -13.05
C ALA A 96 4.11 19.08 -12.67
N GLU A 97 3.32 19.74 -11.83
CA GLU A 97 1.99 19.41 -11.30
C GLU A 97 1.30 18.13 -11.81
N PRO A 98 0.67 17.34 -10.92
CA PRO A 98 -0.38 16.44 -11.35
C PRO A 98 -1.47 17.29 -12.02
N THR A 99 -1.63 17.15 -13.33
CA THR A 99 -2.84 17.59 -14.02
C THR A 99 -3.95 16.72 -13.50
N ILE A 100 -4.67 17.25 -12.51
CA ILE A 100 -5.93 16.74 -12.02
C ILE A 100 -6.87 16.79 -13.25
N PRO A 101 -7.37 15.68 -13.82
CA PRO A 101 -8.58 15.77 -14.62
C PRO A 101 -9.68 16.16 -13.64
N ALA A 102 -10.19 17.37 -13.83
CA ALA A 102 -11.31 17.92 -13.08
C ALA A 102 -12.47 16.92 -13.02
N GLU A 103 -13.04 16.80 -11.82
CA GLU A 103 -14.48 16.72 -11.58
C GLU A 103 -15.25 15.56 -12.26
N VAL A 104 -15.55 14.52 -11.48
CA VAL A 104 -16.92 13.99 -11.48
C VAL A 104 -17.37 13.84 -10.03
N THR A 105 -18.12 14.84 -9.58
CA THR A 105 -18.92 14.83 -8.36
C THR A 105 -19.91 13.67 -8.36
N GLU A 106 -20.14 13.15 -7.16
CA GLU A 106 -21.05 12.08 -6.77
C GLU A 106 -22.53 12.34 -7.17
N PRO A 107 -23.45 11.36 -7.06
CA PRO A 107 -23.98 11.03 -5.74
C PRO A 107 -24.11 9.53 -5.44
N VAL A 108 -23.77 9.22 -4.20
CA VAL A 108 -24.23 8.06 -3.43
C VAL A 108 -25.75 7.99 -3.49
N THR A 109 -26.31 6.92 -4.07
CA THR A 109 -27.69 6.51 -3.76
C THR A 109 -27.67 5.56 -2.58
N GLU A 110 -27.93 6.17 -1.44
CA GLU A 110 -28.50 5.60 -0.24
C GLU A 110 -29.65 4.63 -0.58
N THR A 111 -29.56 3.37 -0.16
CA THR A 111 -30.75 2.53 0.03
C THR A 111 -30.68 1.97 1.44
N VAL A 112 -31.20 2.79 2.35
CA VAL A 112 -31.98 2.42 3.52
C VAL A 112 -32.53 0.98 3.46
N ILE A 113 -31.99 0.11 4.30
CA ILE A 113 -32.73 -1.02 4.87
C ILE A 113 -33.16 -0.60 6.29
N PRO A 114 -34.45 -0.37 6.54
CA PRO A 114 -34.93 0.01 7.87
C PRO A 114 -34.98 -1.22 8.79
N THR A 115 -34.35 -1.10 9.96
CA THR A 115 -34.61 -1.95 11.12
C THR A 115 -35.86 -1.42 11.83
N SER A 116 -36.89 -2.25 12.02
CA SER A 116 -37.49 -2.59 13.35
C SER A 116 -38.97 -3.02 13.28
N SER A 117 -39.25 -4.11 14.00
CA SER A 117 -40.48 -4.46 14.76
C SER A 117 -41.68 -5.13 14.05
N VAL A 118 -42.01 -6.37 14.45
CA VAL A 118 -43.14 -6.72 15.37
C VAL A 118 -43.32 -8.26 15.47
N ASN A 119 -43.64 -8.71 16.68
CA ASN A 119 -43.95 -10.09 17.11
C ASN A 119 -45.37 -10.55 16.72
N GLN A 120 -45.63 -11.86 16.94
CA GLN A 120 -46.92 -12.59 16.93
C GLN A 120 -47.36 -12.94 15.51
N GLU A 121 -47.61 -14.20 15.13
CA GLU A 121 -48.58 -15.18 15.62
C GLU A 121 -47.98 -16.60 15.43
N GLY A 122 -48.12 -17.59 16.31
CA GLY A 122 -49.39 -18.16 16.76
C GLY A 122 -49.82 -19.35 15.89
N GLU A 123 -48.98 -20.36 15.64
CA GLU A 123 -49.42 -21.61 15.01
C GLU A 123 -50.15 -22.50 16.03
N ALA A 124 -51.47 -22.52 15.93
CA ALA A 124 -52.30 -23.62 16.39
C ALA A 124 -53.30 -24.00 15.29
N VAL A 125 -53.63 -25.30 15.29
CA VAL A 125 -54.73 -25.98 14.59
C VAL A 125 -54.29 -26.78 13.35
N THR A 126 -54.05 -28.06 13.61
CA THR A 126 -54.23 -29.16 12.66
C THR A 126 -55.72 -29.41 12.45
N ASN A 127 -56.21 -29.19 11.23
CA ASN A 127 -57.52 -29.62 10.80
C ASN A 127 -57.43 -30.33 9.43
N GLU A 128 -57.56 -31.66 9.54
CA GLU A 128 -58.32 -32.58 8.69
C GLU A 128 -58.08 -32.59 7.17
N THR A 129 -57.61 -33.75 6.70
CA THR A 129 -57.78 -34.22 5.33
C THR A 129 -58.43 -35.60 5.39
N ILE A 130 -59.67 -35.64 4.89
CA ILE A 130 -60.39 -36.71 4.17
C ILE A 130 -60.34 -38.13 4.74
#